data_AF-A0A6A7LZM0-F1
#
_entry.id   AF-A0A6A7LZM0-F1
#
_cell.length_a   1.000
_cell.length_b   1.000
_cell.length_c   1.000
_cell.angle_alpha   90.00
_cell.angle_beta   90.00
_cell.angle_gamma   90.00
#
_symmetry.space_group_name_H-M   'P 1'
#
loop_
_entity.id
_entity.type
_entity.pdbx_description
1 polymer ?
#
loop_
_entity_poly.entity_id
_entity_poly.type
_entity_poly.pdbx_seq_one_letter_code
_entity_poly.pdbx_strand_id
1 'polypeptide(L)'
;MSDRSSKASWLPSAATALAILSCYGTTALIGLLSLLGVTLVIDEGVWVGAIAIFAALATVAVAMSYRRHRIIGPTVVAALGLGLILWAMFGSYSRVIELVGFVLLIAAALWDWRAGVSRGGAADGISWIEARTLADHLKREPGPVIVDVRGPDEFHGPLGHVANALNFPVGELPNRLMEINPLKDKPVILVCRTDKRSANAAALLRHSGFCDVHVLRGGMEQWKETGLPVERRTGLGQT
;
A
#
# COMPACT_ATOMS: atom_id res chain seq x y z
N MET A 1 -11.36 10.53 18.97
CA MET A 1 -12.28 9.83 18.05
C MET A 1 -11.45 8.75 17.34
N SER A 2 -11.88 7.49 17.48
CA SER A 2 -11.09 6.26 17.38
C SER A 2 -10.35 6.04 16.05
N ASP A 3 -9.05 5.76 16.18
CA ASP A 3 -8.11 5.26 15.17
C ASP A 3 -8.57 3.91 14.60
N ARG A 4 -9.23 3.97 13.43
CA ARG A 4 -9.65 2.79 12.65
C ARG A 4 -8.70 2.44 11.51
N SER A 5 -7.70 3.28 11.23
CA SER A 5 -6.82 3.11 10.07
C SER A 5 -5.63 2.18 10.36
N SER A 6 -5.02 2.30 11.55
CA SER A 6 -3.89 1.46 11.99
C SER A 6 -4.25 -0.01 12.15
N LYS A 7 -5.53 -0.31 12.43
CA LYS A 7 -6.01 -1.68 12.64
C LYS A 7 -6.18 -2.46 11.33
N ALA A 8 -6.08 -1.85 10.16
CA ALA A 8 -6.35 -2.51 8.89
C ALA A 8 -5.10 -3.05 8.16
N SER A 9 -3.90 -2.84 8.70
CA SER A 9 -2.64 -3.32 8.11
C SER A 9 -2.22 -4.72 8.60
N TRP A 10 -2.60 -5.12 9.82
CA TRP A 10 -2.36 -6.46 10.35
C TRP A 10 -3.42 -7.48 9.91
N LEU A 11 -4.56 -7.01 9.43
CA LEU A 11 -5.73 -7.79 9.04
C LEU A 11 -5.42 -8.89 7.99
N PRO A 12 -4.67 -8.63 6.90
CA PRO A 12 -4.32 -9.67 5.93
C PRO A 12 -3.35 -10.72 6.49
N SER A 13 -2.33 -10.28 7.23
CA SER A 13 -1.34 -11.17 7.85
C SER A 13 -1.96 -12.05 8.93
N ALA A 14 -2.89 -11.51 9.72
CA ALA A 14 -3.62 -12.28 10.72
C ALA A 14 -4.70 -13.18 10.12
N ALA A 15 -5.39 -12.76 9.06
CA ALA A 15 -6.32 -13.64 8.34
C ALA A 15 -5.58 -14.86 7.77
N THR A 16 -4.39 -14.65 7.20
CA THR A 16 -3.54 -15.73 6.69
C THR A 16 -3.02 -16.63 7.82
N ALA A 17 -2.56 -16.06 8.93
CA ALA A 17 -2.11 -16.82 10.10
C ALA A 17 -3.23 -17.63 10.75
N LEU A 18 -4.44 -17.07 10.85
CA LEU A 18 -5.63 -17.77 11.36
C LEU A 18 -6.05 -18.90 10.43
N ALA A 19 -5.97 -18.73 9.11
CA ALA A 19 -6.25 -19.79 8.15
C ALA A 19 -5.26 -20.96 8.29
N ILE A 20 -3.97 -20.66 8.44
CA ILE A 20 -2.92 -21.69 8.66
C ILE A 20 -3.15 -22.40 10.00
N LEU A 21 -3.43 -21.65 11.07
CA LEU A 21 -3.69 -22.21 12.40
C LEU A 21 -4.96 -23.06 12.42
N SER A 22 -6.01 -22.67 11.70
CA SER A 22 -7.23 -23.46 11.56
C SER A 22 -7.06 -24.71 10.72
N CYS A 23 -6.11 -24.74 9.77
CA CYS A 23 -5.89 -25.91 8.93
C CYS A 23 -4.92 -26.91 9.58
N TYR A 24 -3.77 -26.42 10.03
CA TYR A 24 -2.69 -27.24 10.61
C TYR A 24 -2.82 -27.42 12.13
N GLY A 25 -3.42 -26.45 12.83
CA GLY A 25 -3.68 -26.60 14.27
C GLY A 25 -4.71 -27.68 14.54
N THR A 26 -5.73 -27.79 13.69
CA THR A 26 -6.78 -28.79 13.87
C THR A 26 -6.29 -30.19 13.52
N THR A 27 -5.43 -30.36 12.49
CA THR A 27 -4.77 -31.64 12.21
C THR A 27 -3.77 -32.04 13.30
N ALA A 28 -2.98 -31.09 13.82
CA ALA A 28 -2.07 -31.33 14.94
C ALA A 28 -2.81 -31.71 16.23
N LEU A 29 -3.94 -31.06 16.50
CA LEU A 29 -4.79 -31.35 17.66
C LEU A 29 -5.43 -32.74 17.55
N ILE A 30 -5.91 -33.13 16.37
CA ILE A 30 -6.43 -34.50 16.14
C ILE A 30 -5.32 -35.52 16.34
N GLY A 31 -4.12 -35.26 15.83
CA GLY A 31 -2.96 -36.13 16.04
C GLY A 31 -2.62 -36.29 17.53
N LEU A 32 -2.63 -35.19 18.28
CA LEU A 32 -2.39 -35.19 19.73
C LEU A 32 -3.48 -35.93 20.51
N LEU A 33 -4.74 -35.71 20.17
CA LEU A 33 -5.89 -36.37 20.82
C LEU A 33 -5.94 -37.86 20.49
N SER A 34 -5.53 -38.26 19.29
CA SER A 34 -5.39 -39.67 18.91
C SER A 34 -4.30 -40.37 19.73
N LEU A 35 -3.19 -39.69 20.07
CA LEU A 35 -2.17 -40.21 20.99
C LEU A 35 -2.69 -40.38 22.43
N LEU A 36 -3.71 -39.61 22.81
CA LEU A 36 -4.39 -39.72 24.11
C LEU A 36 -5.56 -40.74 24.08
N GLY A 37 -5.74 -41.48 22.98
CA GLY A 37 -6.82 -42.45 22.82
C GLY A 37 -8.20 -41.83 22.59
N VAL A 38 -8.28 -40.53 22.30
CA VAL A 38 -9.53 -39.81 22.01
C VAL A 38 -9.72 -39.72 20.50
N THR A 39 -10.69 -40.46 19.97
CA THR A 39 -11.08 -40.41 18.55
C THR A 39 -12.13 -39.33 18.33
N LEU A 40 -11.74 -38.23 17.67
CA LEU A 40 -12.67 -37.21 17.21
C LEU A 40 -13.26 -37.61 15.86
N VAL A 41 -14.55 -37.92 15.83
CA VAL A 41 -15.29 -38.10 14.58
C VAL A 41 -15.69 -36.71 14.09
N ILE A 42 -14.94 -36.21 13.13
CA ILE A 42 -15.24 -34.94 12.48
C ILE A 42 -16.02 -35.23 11.21
N ASP A 43 -17.14 -34.55 11.02
CA ASP A 43 -17.87 -34.57 9.76
C ASP A 43 -16.97 -34.00 8.64
N GLU A 44 -16.68 -34.85 7.66
CA GLU A 44 -15.79 -34.53 6.55
C GLU A 44 -16.28 -33.32 5.75
N GLY A 45 -17.60 -33.15 5.62
CA GLY A 45 -18.22 -32.01 4.95
C GLY A 45 -18.02 -30.70 5.72
N VAL A 46 -18.16 -30.73 7.04
CA VAL A 46 -17.91 -29.56 7.92
C VAL A 46 -16.44 -29.14 7.86
N TRP A 47 -15.52 -30.11 7.88
CA TRP A 47 -14.08 -29.85 7.79
C TRP A 47 -13.67 -29.21 6.46
N VAL A 48 -14.12 -29.79 5.35
CA VAL A 48 -13.88 -29.28 4.01
C VAL A 48 -14.47 -27.89 3.83
N GLY A 49 -15.69 -27.66 4.32
CA GLY A 49 -16.35 -26.36 4.28
C GLY A 49 -15.56 -25.27 5.02
N ALA A 50 -15.01 -25.59 6.20
CA ALA A 50 -14.21 -24.65 6.97
C ALA A 50 -12.93 -24.22 6.21
N ILE A 51 -12.21 -25.18 5.62
CA ILE A 51 -10.99 -24.90 4.85
C ILE A 51 -11.30 -23.99 3.66
N ALA A 52 -12.36 -24.29 2.90
CA ALA A 52 -12.78 -23.50 1.75
C ALA A 52 -13.14 -22.05 2.15
N ILE A 53 -13.86 -21.86 3.27
CA ILE A 53 -14.23 -20.54 3.78
C ILE A 53 -12.99 -19.74 4.15
N PHE A 54 -12.05 -20.32 4.90
CA PHE A 54 -10.84 -19.61 5.31
C PHE A 54 -9.94 -19.24 4.12
N ALA A 55 -9.77 -20.15 3.16
CA ALA A 55 -9.03 -19.87 1.93
C ALA A 55 -9.68 -18.73 1.11
N ALA A 56 -11.02 -18.72 1.03
CA ALA A 56 -11.76 -17.66 0.36
C ALA A 56 -11.60 -16.31 1.08
N LEU A 57 -11.72 -16.29 2.41
CA LEU A 57 -11.51 -15.09 3.23
C LEU A 57 -10.09 -14.53 3.09
N ALA A 58 -9.07 -15.40 3.07
CA ALA A 58 -7.68 -14.99 2.85
C ALA A 58 -7.50 -14.35 1.46
N THR A 59 -8.12 -14.95 0.43
CA THR A 59 -8.10 -14.41 -0.94
C THR A 59 -8.81 -13.05 -1.01
N VAL A 60 -9.95 -12.90 -0.35
CA VAL A 60 -10.68 -11.62 -0.25
C VAL A 60 -9.84 -10.58 0.48
N ALA A 61 -9.13 -10.94 1.55
CA ALA A 61 -8.24 -10.02 2.26
C ALA A 61 -7.11 -9.50 1.36
N VAL A 62 -6.45 -10.38 0.59
CA VAL A 62 -5.43 -10.00 -0.41
C VAL A 62 -6.05 -9.16 -1.54
N ALA A 63 -7.25 -9.52 -2.02
CA ALA A 63 -7.97 -8.77 -3.05
C ALA A 63 -8.47 -7.39 -2.55
N MET A 64 -8.74 -7.23 -1.27
CA MET A 64 -9.02 -5.91 -0.69
C MET A 64 -7.75 -5.07 -0.60
N SER A 65 -6.60 -5.70 -0.34
CA SER A 65 -5.28 -5.06 -0.37
C SER A 65 -4.87 -4.58 -1.77
N TYR A 66 -5.36 -5.22 -2.84
CA TYR A 66 -5.24 -4.72 -4.22
C TYR A 66 -5.75 -3.29 -4.39
N ARG A 67 -6.87 -2.93 -3.74
CA ARG A 67 -7.38 -1.54 -3.76
C ARG A 67 -6.44 -0.56 -3.07
N ARG A 68 -5.56 -1.04 -2.18
CA ARG A 68 -4.60 -0.24 -1.41
C ARG A 68 -3.26 -0.07 -2.12
N HIS A 69 -2.83 -1.05 -2.93
CA HIS A 69 -1.46 -1.07 -3.49
C HIS A 69 -1.36 -1.16 -5.02
N ARG A 70 -2.48 -1.32 -5.75
CA ARG A 70 -2.57 -1.43 -7.23
C ARG A 70 -1.65 -2.47 -7.88
N ILE A 71 -1.19 -3.48 -7.15
CA ILE A 71 -0.43 -4.61 -7.70
C ILE A 71 -1.38 -5.78 -7.88
N ILE A 72 -1.66 -6.15 -9.14
CA ILE A 72 -2.58 -7.26 -9.48
C ILE A 72 -1.97 -8.63 -9.10
N GLY A 73 -0.64 -8.72 -9.09
CA GLY A 73 0.13 -9.96 -8.87
C GLY A 73 -0.33 -10.80 -7.67
N PRO A 74 -0.29 -10.27 -6.42
CA PRO A 74 -0.71 -11.01 -5.23
C PRO A 74 -2.14 -11.56 -5.34
N THR A 75 -3.08 -10.78 -5.87
CA THR A 75 -4.49 -11.20 -6.01
C THR A 75 -4.64 -12.34 -7.00
N VAL A 76 -3.92 -12.31 -8.12
CA VAL A 76 -3.94 -13.39 -9.11
C VAL A 76 -3.36 -14.68 -8.51
N VAL A 77 -2.21 -14.57 -7.82
CA VAL A 77 -1.59 -15.72 -7.15
C VAL A 77 -2.53 -16.29 -6.07
N ALA A 78 -3.19 -15.44 -5.30
CA ALA A 78 -4.16 -15.87 -4.29
C ALA A 78 -5.38 -16.58 -4.90
N ALA A 79 -5.93 -16.03 -6.00
CA ALA A 79 -7.07 -16.63 -6.70
C ALA A 79 -6.73 -18.00 -7.30
N LEU A 80 -5.51 -18.17 -7.85
CA LEU A 80 -5.02 -19.46 -8.32
C LEU A 80 -4.88 -20.46 -7.16
N GLY A 81 -4.33 -20.02 -6.02
CA GLY A 81 -4.25 -20.84 -4.82
C GLY A 81 -5.61 -21.32 -4.32
N LEU A 82 -6.59 -20.41 -4.23
CA LEU A 82 -7.97 -20.73 -3.88
C LEU A 82 -8.60 -21.74 -4.85
N GLY A 83 -8.40 -21.55 -6.16
CA GLY A 83 -8.90 -22.46 -7.18
C GLY A 83 -8.38 -23.90 -7.00
N LEU A 84 -7.08 -24.05 -6.72
CA LEU A 84 -6.48 -25.37 -6.45
C LEU A 84 -7.03 -26.02 -5.18
N ILE A 85 -7.20 -25.24 -4.10
CA ILE A 85 -7.77 -25.75 -2.85
C ILE A 85 -9.21 -26.23 -3.07
N LEU A 86 -10.06 -25.42 -3.71
CA LEU A 86 -11.45 -25.80 -3.99
C LEU A 86 -11.53 -27.04 -4.90
N TRP A 87 -10.65 -27.13 -5.90
CA TRP A 87 -10.61 -28.30 -6.78
C TRP A 87 -10.15 -29.58 -6.07
N ALA A 88 -9.17 -29.47 -5.16
CA ALA A 88 -8.75 -30.60 -4.32
C ALA A 88 -9.85 -31.02 -3.33
N MET A 89 -10.61 -30.08 -2.78
CA MET A 89 -11.64 -30.35 -1.78
C MET A 89 -12.93 -30.95 -2.36
N PHE A 90 -13.40 -30.44 -3.50
CA PHE A 90 -14.72 -30.80 -4.07
C PHE A 90 -14.64 -31.66 -5.34
N GLY A 91 -13.45 -31.86 -5.90
CA GLY A 91 -13.24 -32.63 -7.13
C GLY A 91 -12.52 -33.93 -6.85
N SER A 92 -11.18 -33.88 -6.91
CA SER A 92 -10.32 -35.04 -6.72
C SER A 92 -9.30 -34.75 -5.63
N TYR A 93 -9.53 -35.31 -4.45
CA TYR A 93 -8.65 -35.08 -3.31
C TYR A 93 -7.23 -35.56 -3.60
N SER A 94 -6.30 -34.61 -3.59
CA SER A 94 -4.87 -34.84 -3.69
C SER A 94 -4.14 -33.92 -2.74
N ARG A 95 -3.47 -34.51 -1.75
CA ARG A 95 -2.66 -33.79 -0.75
C ARG A 95 -1.65 -32.85 -1.39
N VAL A 96 -1.08 -33.23 -2.54
CA VAL A 96 -0.08 -32.41 -3.23
C VAL A 96 -0.70 -31.12 -3.76
N ILE A 97 -1.88 -31.21 -4.37
CA ILE A 97 -2.57 -30.05 -4.97
C ILE A 97 -3.06 -29.10 -3.88
N GLU A 98 -3.58 -29.64 -2.78
CA GLU A 98 -3.95 -28.88 -1.59
C GLU A 98 -2.75 -28.08 -1.05
N LEU A 99 -1.59 -28.73 -0.86
CA LEU A 99 -0.36 -28.08 -0.38
C LEU A 99 0.11 -26.97 -1.32
N VAL A 100 0.07 -27.21 -2.64
CA VAL A 100 0.44 -26.19 -3.64
C VAL A 100 -0.50 -24.98 -3.53
N GLY A 101 -1.81 -25.20 -3.38
CA GLY A 101 -2.77 -24.12 -3.20
C GLY A 101 -2.48 -23.25 -1.96
N PHE A 102 -2.14 -23.87 -0.83
CA PHE A 102 -1.73 -23.14 0.37
C PHE A 102 -0.42 -22.39 0.20
N VAL A 103 0.58 -23.00 -0.46
CA VAL A 103 1.86 -22.34 -0.75
C VAL A 103 1.64 -21.09 -1.60
N LEU A 104 0.74 -21.14 -2.60
CA LEU A 104 0.38 -19.97 -3.39
C LEU A 104 -0.31 -18.88 -2.56
N LEU A 105 -1.25 -19.24 -1.67
CA LEU A 105 -1.87 -18.27 -0.76
C LEU A 105 -0.84 -17.60 0.17
N ILE A 106 0.10 -18.37 0.71
CA ILE A 106 1.18 -17.84 1.57
C ILE A 106 2.10 -16.91 0.76
N ALA A 107 2.49 -17.32 -0.45
CA ALA A 107 3.32 -16.50 -1.32
C ALA A 107 2.62 -15.19 -1.70
N ALA A 108 1.31 -15.23 -1.99
CA ALA A 108 0.50 -14.05 -2.25
C ALA A 108 0.45 -13.11 -1.03
N ALA A 109 0.21 -13.65 0.17
CA ALA A 109 0.16 -12.87 1.40
C ALA A 109 1.53 -12.24 1.74
N LEU A 110 2.63 -12.98 1.56
CA LEU A 110 3.99 -12.47 1.77
C LEU A 110 4.36 -11.39 0.75
N TRP A 111 3.96 -11.57 -0.51
CA TRP A 111 4.15 -10.54 -1.54
C TRP A 111 3.36 -9.28 -1.17
N ASP A 112 2.07 -9.41 -0.86
CA ASP A 112 1.22 -8.29 -0.44
C ASP A 112 1.80 -7.57 0.79
N TRP A 113 2.23 -8.32 1.80
CA TRP A 113 2.89 -7.77 2.98
C TRP A 113 4.18 -7.04 2.65
N ARG A 114 5.06 -7.62 1.82
CA ARG A 114 6.32 -6.98 1.41
C ARG A 114 6.07 -5.69 0.61
N ALA A 115 5.09 -5.72 -0.28
CA ALA A 115 4.66 -4.54 -1.03
C ALA A 115 4.06 -3.45 -0.12
N GLY A 116 3.36 -3.88 0.94
CA GLY A 116 2.83 -3.02 1.99
C GLY A 116 3.91 -2.41 2.90
N VAL A 117 4.90 -3.19 3.35
CA VAL A 117 6.01 -2.73 4.22
C VAL A 117 6.90 -1.72 3.50
N SER A 118 7.19 -1.91 2.22
CA SER A 118 7.95 -0.93 1.42
C SER A 118 7.23 0.42 1.25
N ARG A 119 5.91 0.47 1.51
CA ARG A 119 5.09 1.69 1.47
C ARG A 119 4.60 2.16 2.85
N GLY A 120 4.65 1.28 3.84
CA GLY A 120 4.10 1.45 5.19
C GLY A 120 5.07 2.01 6.23
N GLY A 121 6.31 2.34 5.85
CA GLY A 121 7.29 2.99 6.73
C GLY A 121 6.92 4.41 7.19
N ALA A 122 5.75 4.94 6.78
CA ALA A 122 5.29 6.30 7.07
C ALA A 122 4.14 6.36 8.09
N ALA A 123 3.88 5.29 8.85
CA ALA A 123 2.76 5.27 9.80
C ALA A 123 3.04 6.04 11.11
N ASP A 124 4.29 6.40 11.41
CA ASP A 124 4.64 7.11 12.66
C ASP A 124 5.59 8.31 12.45
N GLY A 125 5.81 8.72 11.19
CA GLY A 125 6.74 9.80 10.87
C GLY A 125 6.60 10.37 9.47
N ILE A 126 7.15 11.57 9.26
CA ILE A 126 7.23 12.18 7.93
C ILE A 126 8.23 11.38 7.11
N SER A 127 7.76 10.76 6.03
CA SER A 127 8.63 10.17 5.01
C SER A 127 9.33 11.26 4.22
N TRP A 128 10.66 11.19 4.12
CA TRP A 128 11.50 12.18 3.45
C TRP A 128 12.08 11.61 2.16
N ILE A 129 12.32 12.48 1.17
CA ILE A 129 13.06 12.14 -0.04
C ILE A 129 14.12 13.20 -0.32
N GLU A 130 15.31 12.75 -0.69
CA GLU A 130 16.42 13.63 -1.09
C GLU A 130 16.25 14.11 -2.55
N ALA A 131 16.76 15.30 -2.85
CA ALA A 131 16.59 15.92 -4.17
C ALA A 131 17.11 15.06 -5.34
N ARG A 132 18.30 14.45 -5.19
CA ARG A 132 18.88 13.58 -6.23
C ARG A 132 18.04 12.31 -6.45
N THR A 133 17.60 11.68 -5.36
CA THR A 133 16.73 10.50 -5.43
C THR A 133 15.40 10.81 -6.10
N LEU A 134 14.79 11.96 -5.78
CA LEU A 134 13.58 12.43 -6.44
C LEU A 134 13.82 12.65 -7.94
N ALA A 135 14.93 13.29 -8.32
CA ALA A 135 15.27 13.50 -9.72
C ALA A 135 15.43 12.18 -10.51
N ASP A 136 15.96 11.13 -9.89
CA ASP A 136 16.06 9.81 -10.51
C ASP A 136 14.70 9.10 -10.61
N HIS A 137 13.81 9.30 -9.63
CA HIS A 137 12.44 8.78 -9.68
C HIS A 137 11.61 9.47 -10.78
N LEU A 138 11.81 10.76 -11.01
CA LEU A 138 11.14 11.52 -12.07
C LEU A 138 11.51 11.08 -13.49
N LYS A 139 12.63 10.35 -13.67
CA LYS A 139 13.01 9.78 -14.97
C LYS A 139 12.29 8.47 -15.30
N ARG A 140 11.60 7.86 -14.32
CA ARG A 140 10.90 6.58 -14.47
C ARG A 140 9.43 6.83 -14.79
N GLU A 141 8.82 5.97 -15.60
CA GLU A 141 7.40 6.03 -15.92
C GLU A 141 6.64 4.82 -15.35
N PRO A 142 5.55 5.02 -14.58
CA PRO A 142 5.02 6.32 -14.13
C PRO A 142 5.83 6.92 -12.98
N GLY A 143 6.12 8.23 -13.07
CA GLY A 143 6.82 8.99 -12.03
C GLY A 143 5.91 9.42 -10.87
N PRO A 144 6.49 9.91 -9.76
CA PRO A 144 5.71 10.46 -8.64
C PRO A 144 5.06 11.80 -9.02
N VAL A 145 3.94 12.13 -8.37
CA VAL A 145 3.27 13.42 -8.54
C VAL A 145 3.87 14.44 -7.60
N ILE A 146 4.29 15.58 -8.14
CA ILE A 146 4.83 16.68 -7.33
C ILE A 146 3.72 17.66 -6.99
N VAL A 147 3.59 17.98 -5.71
CA VAL A 147 2.63 18.96 -5.19
C VAL A 147 3.41 20.05 -4.46
N ASP A 148 3.43 21.24 -5.04
CA ASP A 148 4.05 22.42 -4.44
C ASP A 148 3.04 23.18 -3.58
N VAL A 149 3.33 23.26 -2.28
CA VAL A 149 2.43 23.87 -1.29
C VAL A 149 2.75 25.33 -0.98
N ARG A 150 3.63 25.96 -1.76
CA ARG A 150 3.88 27.41 -1.69
C ARG A 150 2.74 28.20 -2.34
N GLY A 151 2.70 29.50 -2.09
CA GLY A 151 1.77 30.39 -2.78
C GLY A 151 2.08 30.49 -4.29
N PRO A 152 1.11 30.91 -5.12
CA PRO A 152 1.31 31.04 -6.57
C PRO A 152 2.48 31.95 -6.96
N ASP A 153 2.69 33.04 -6.22
CA ASP A 153 3.79 33.99 -6.47
C ASP A 153 5.18 33.35 -6.24
N GLU A 154 5.30 32.50 -5.22
CA GLU A 154 6.54 31.76 -4.97
C GLU A 154 6.75 30.63 -6.00
N PHE A 155 5.66 30.00 -6.43
CA PHE A 155 5.68 28.92 -7.43
C PHE A 155 6.14 29.41 -8.81
N HIS A 156 5.69 30.60 -9.22
CA HIS A 156 6.10 31.26 -10.46
C HIS A 156 7.31 32.21 -10.28
N GLY A 157 7.80 32.36 -9.07
CA GLY A 157 8.89 33.26 -8.72
C GLY A 157 10.29 32.79 -9.16
N PRO A 158 11.35 33.47 -8.69
CA PRO A 158 12.72 33.26 -9.17
C PRO A 158 13.32 31.88 -8.81
N LEU A 159 12.79 31.22 -7.77
CA LEU A 159 13.19 29.85 -7.42
C LEU A 159 12.66 28.82 -8.42
N GLY A 160 11.65 29.16 -9.22
CA GLY A 160 10.94 28.22 -10.08
C GLY A 160 10.24 27.12 -9.27
N HIS A 161 9.88 26.03 -9.96
CA HIS A 161 9.30 24.83 -9.37
C HIS A 161 9.85 23.57 -10.05
N VAL A 162 9.65 22.41 -9.42
CA VAL A 162 9.96 21.11 -10.03
C VAL A 162 9.07 20.89 -11.25
N ALA A 163 9.60 20.25 -12.29
CA ALA A 163 8.86 20.00 -13.53
C ALA A 163 7.53 19.26 -13.28
N ASN A 164 6.48 19.68 -13.99
CA ASN A 164 5.12 19.12 -13.87
C ASN A 164 4.50 19.21 -12.46
N ALA A 165 5.02 20.08 -11.58
CA ALA A 165 4.46 20.24 -10.25
C ALA A 165 3.07 20.90 -10.29
N LEU A 166 2.17 20.39 -9.46
CA LEU A 166 0.86 20.98 -9.23
C LEU A 166 0.93 21.95 -8.05
N ASN A 167 0.43 23.18 -8.21
CA ASN A 167 0.43 24.16 -7.13
C ASN A 167 -0.86 24.06 -6.29
N PHE A 168 -0.70 23.65 -5.03
CA PHE A 168 -1.77 23.58 -4.04
C PHE A 168 -1.30 24.25 -2.73
N PRO A 169 -1.44 25.58 -2.60
CA PRO A 169 -0.97 26.32 -1.44
C PRO A 169 -1.46 25.72 -0.11
N VAL A 170 -0.58 25.60 0.89
CA VAL A 170 -0.89 24.91 2.15
C VAL A 170 -2.13 25.45 2.86
N GLY A 171 -2.41 26.76 2.74
CA GLY A 171 -3.59 27.40 3.34
C GLY A 171 -4.91 27.05 2.63
N GLU A 172 -4.86 26.69 1.35
CA GLU A 172 -6.03 26.30 0.55
C GLU A 172 -6.27 24.79 0.56
N LEU A 173 -5.24 24.01 0.91
CA LEU A 173 -5.24 22.56 0.86
C LEU A 173 -6.44 21.91 1.58
N PRO A 174 -6.88 22.36 2.78
CA PRO A 174 -8.07 21.82 3.43
C PRO A 174 -9.36 22.00 2.61
N ASN A 175 -9.51 23.14 1.94
CA ASN A 175 -10.70 23.48 1.15
C ASN A 175 -10.69 22.83 -0.23
N ARG A 176 -9.50 22.45 -0.73
CA ARG A 176 -9.28 21.83 -2.04
C ARG A 176 -9.05 20.32 -1.96
N LEU A 177 -9.37 19.70 -0.82
CA LEU A 177 -9.21 18.24 -0.63
C LEU A 177 -9.90 17.42 -1.72
N MET A 178 -11.07 17.84 -2.19
CA MET A 178 -11.80 17.15 -3.25
C MET A 178 -11.06 17.15 -4.59
N GLU A 179 -10.32 18.21 -4.90
CA GLU A 179 -9.55 18.35 -6.13
C GLU A 179 -8.27 17.50 -6.11
N ILE A 180 -7.65 17.36 -4.94
CA ILE A 180 -6.43 16.57 -4.76
C ILE A 180 -6.72 15.08 -4.48
N ASN A 181 -7.95 14.72 -4.08
CA ASN A 181 -8.36 13.34 -3.81
C ASN A 181 -8.01 12.30 -4.91
N PRO A 182 -8.06 12.61 -6.22
CA PRO A 182 -7.62 11.69 -7.28
C PRO A 182 -6.14 11.28 -7.18
N LEU A 183 -5.34 11.97 -6.38
CA LEU A 183 -3.92 11.66 -6.13
C LEU A 183 -3.69 10.76 -4.90
N LYS A 184 -4.75 10.41 -4.13
CA LYS A 184 -4.63 9.63 -2.88
C LYS A 184 -3.88 8.31 -3.02
N ASP A 185 -4.02 7.67 -4.17
CA ASP A 185 -3.42 6.38 -4.49
C ASP A 185 -2.07 6.50 -5.23
N LYS A 186 -1.61 7.73 -5.51
CA LYS A 186 -0.35 7.98 -6.24
C LYS A 186 0.77 8.31 -5.25
N PRO A 187 2.04 8.04 -5.59
CA PRO A 187 3.16 8.58 -4.83
C PRO A 187 3.17 10.11 -4.96
N VAL A 188 2.90 10.81 -3.86
CA VAL A 188 2.85 12.28 -3.80
C VAL A 188 4.07 12.81 -3.08
N ILE A 189 4.79 13.71 -3.73
CA ILE A 189 5.94 14.40 -3.15
C ILE A 189 5.56 15.85 -2.90
N LEU A 190 5.54 16.24 -1.63
CA LEU A 190 5.25 17.59 -1.21
C LEU A 190 6.52 18.43 -1.18
N VAL A 191 6.41 19.60 -1.79
CA VAL A 191 7.51 20.55 -1.91
C VAL A 191 7.08 21.89 -1.34
N CYS A 192 7.95 22.53 -0.58
CA CYS A 192 7.81 23.96 -0.30
C CYS A 192 9.17 24.65 -0.41
N ARG A 193 9.34 25.84 0.20
CA ARG A 193 10.61 26.58 0.10
C ARG A 193 11.77 25.83 0.77
N THR A 194 11.61 25.51 2.07
CA THR A 194 12.66 24.88 2.89
C THR A 194 12.34 23.47 3.37
N ASP A 195 11.06 23.06 3.39
CA ASP A 195 10.48 21.76 3.83
C ASP A 195 9.45 21.82 4.99
N LYS A 196 9.40 22.92 5.76
CA LYS A 196 8.52 23.07 6.94
C LYS A 196 7.01 23.06 6.61
N ARG A 197 6.60 23.80 5.57
CA ARG A 197 5.17 23.85 5.15
C ARG A 197 4.72 22.52 4.54
N SER A 198 5.59 21.87 3.77
CA SER A 198 5.33 20.56 3.17
C SER A 198 5.26 19.46 4.23
N ALA A 199 6.03 19.53 5.31
CA ALA A 199 5.88 18.66 6.48
C ALA A 199 4.47 18.74 7.11
N ASN A 200 3.96 19.95 7.32
CA ASN A 200 2.60 20.16 7.84
C ASN A 200 1.53 19.67 6.85
N ALA A 201 1.70 19.96 5.56
CA ALA A 201 0.80 19.46 4.51
C ALA A 201 0.81 17.93 4.44
N ALA A 202 1.96 17.28 4.65
CA ALA A 202 2.07 15.83 4.64
C ALA A 202 1.24 15.19 5.75
N ALA A 203 1.28 15.76 6.95
CA ALA A 203 0.42 15.34 8.04
C ALA A 203 -1.06 15.45 7.64
N LEU A 204 -1.50 16.60 7.12
CA LEU A 204 -2.90 16.81 6.71
C LEU A 204 -3.36 15.80 5.64
N LEU A 205 -2.56 15.57 4.60
CA LEU A 205 -2.90 14.64 3.53
C LEU A 205 -2.94 13.19 4.02
N ARG A 206 -2.00 12.76 4.87
CA ARG A 206 -2.05 11.42 5.47
C ARG A 206 -3.32 11.22 6.31
N HIS A 207 -3.70 12.20 7.14
CA HIS A 207 -4.96 12.16 7.89
C HIS A 207 -6.19 12.12 6.98
N SER A 208 -6.08 12.68 5.77
CA SER A 208 -7.13 12.69 4.76
C SER A 208 -7.17 11.40 3.90
N GLY A 209 -6.31 10.42 4.18
CA GLY A 209 -6.30 9.10 3.53
C GLY A 209 -5.32 8.93 2.38
N PHE A 210 -4.32 9.81 2.25
CA PHE A 210 -3.23 9.60 1.30
C PHE A 210 -2.24 8.57 1.84
N CYS A 211 -1.96 7.52 1.06
CA CYS A 211 -1.17 6.39 1.54
C CYS A 211 0.34 6.52 1.27
N ASP A 212 0.73 7.28 0.25
CA ASP A 212 2.11 7.37 -0.24
C ASP A 212 2.51 8.84 -0.38
N VAL A 213 2.87 9.46 0.75
CA VAL A 213 3.22 10.89 0.84
C VAL A 213 4.65 11.03 1.33
N HIS A 214 5.47 11.80 0.62
CA HIS A 214 6.83 12.14 1.01
C HIS A 214 7.03 13.66 1.01
N VAL A 215 8.03 14.13 1.75
CA VAL A 215 8.46 15.53 1.74
C VAL A 215 9.85 15.63 1.14
N LEU A 216 10.03 16.54 0.19
CA LEU A 216 11.36 16.87 -0.33
C LEU A 216 12.17 17.57 0.76
N ARG A 217 13.23 16.90 1.24
CA ARG A 217 14.13 17.45 2.27
C ARG A 217 14.80 18.73 1.75
N GLY A 218 14.79 19.79 2.56
CA GLY A 218 15.36 21.09 2.19
C GLY A 218 14.56 21.88 1.14
N GLY A 219 13.45 21.33 0.64
CA GLY A 219 12.55 21.99 -0.30
C GLY A 219 13.21 22.47 -1.60
N MET A 220 12.66 23.54 -2.17
CA MET A 220 13.16 24.15 -3.41
C MET A 220 14.53 24.80 -3.27
N GLU A 221 14.92 25.25 -2.07
CA GLU A 221 16.25 25.79 -1.82
C GLU A 221 17.31 24.70 -2.09
N GLN A 222 17.16 23.54 -1.45
CA GLN A 222 18.06 22.39 -1.68
C GLN A 222 17.99 21.86 -3.11
N TRP A 223 16.80 21.83 -3.72
CA TRP A 223 16.63 21.43 -5.13
C TRP A 223 17.49 22.29 -6.06
N LYS A 224 17.43 23.61 -5.88
CA LYS A 224 18.19 24.58 -6.66
C LYS A 224 19.69 24.48 -6.39
N GLU A 225 20.11 24.36 -5.12
CA GLU A 225 21.51 24.19 -4.74
C GLU A 225 22.13 22.91 -5.34
N THR A 226 21.31 21.86 -5.51
CA THR A 226 21.74 20.61 -6.15
C THR A 226 21.94 20.76 -7.67
N GLY A 227 21.56 21.90 -8.26
CA GLY A 227 21.69 22.19 -9.70
C GLY A 227 20.68 21.45 -10.56
N LEU A 228 19.56 21.02 -9.97
CA LEU A 228 18.50 20.28 -10.68
C LEU A 228 17.63 21.23 -11.53
N PRO A 229 17.06 20.75 -12.65
CA PRO A 229 16.24 21.57 -13.52
C PRO A 229 14.98 22.07 -12.80
N VAL A 230 14.56 23.29 -13.14
CA VAL A 230 13.33 23.91 -12.64
C VAL A 230 12.54 24.47 -13.82
N GLU A 231 11.22 24.39 -13.71
CA GLU A 231 10.31 25.08 -14.61
C GLU A 231 10.01 26.48 -14.05
N ARG A 232 9.86 27.43 -14.98
CA ARG A 232 9.37 28.77 -14.71
C ARG A 232 8.34 29.06 -15.77
N ARG A 233 7.24 29.72 -15.39
CA ARG A 233 6.35 30.26 -16.41
C ARG A 233 7.11 31.40 -17.08
N THR A 234 7.66 31.15 -18.25
CA THR A 234 8.10 32.23 -19.14
C THR A 234 6.88 33.10 -19.39
N GLY A 235 6.97 34.38 -19.00
CA GLY A 235 5.91 35.33 -19.30
C GLY A 235 5.62 35.26 -20.80
N LEU A 236 4.37 34.95 -21.15
CA LEU A 236 3.88 35.14 -22.50
C LEU A 236 4.09 36.62 -22.86
N GLY A 237 4.74 36.82 -24.00
CA GLY A 237 5.16 38.11 -24.51
C GLY A 237 4.01 39.08 -24.65
N GLN A 238 4.30 40.33 -24.30
CA GLN A 238 3.71 41.47 -24.98
C GLN A 238 4.26 41.45 -26.42
N THR A 239 3.41 41.08 -27.38
CA THR A 239 3.46 41.53 -28.78
C THR A 239 2.05 41.44 -29.34
#